data_AF-A0A229RFR8-F1
#
_entry.id   AF-A0A229RFR8-F1
#
_cell.length_a   1.000
_cell.length_b   1.000
_cell.length_c   1.000
_cell.angle_alpha   90.00
_cell.angle_beta   90.00
_cell.angle_gamma   90.00
#
_symmetry.space_group_name_H-M   'P 1'
#
loop_
_entity.id
_entity.type
_entity.pdbx_description
1 polymer ?
#
loop_
_entity_poly.entity_id
_entity_poly.type
_entity_poly.pdbx_seq_one_letter_code
_entity_poly.pdbx_strand_id
1 'polypeptide(L)'
;MAPDRADMDIDVIEPIMQGIVALANAMSEDWQNIQRAITANEPGIGQDRLARAFRTRYDGGTEKPTDFDPKSHDPGAAVTRNGASQAIADFGSSGNGGLAAVQVYAAADQAAANGFPR
;
A
#
# COMPACT_ATOMS: atom_id res chain seq x y z
N MET A 1 -5.77 22.43 35.98
CA MET A 1 -5.40 22.47 34.55
C MET A 1 -6.29 21.46 33.86
N ALA A 2 -7.19 21.91 32.97
CA ALA A 2 -7.85 20.98 32.07
C ALA A 2 -6.77 20.40 31.14
N PRO A 3 -6.82 19.10 30.78
CA PRO A 3 -5.90 18.56 29.78
C PRO A 3 -6.04 19.40 28.51
N ASP A 4 -4.90 19.79 27.92
CA ASP A 4 -4.85 20.27 26.55
C ASP A 4 -5.58 19.20 25.72
N ARG A 5 -6.79 19.51 25.24
CA ARG A 5 -7.45 18.63 24.30
C ARG A 5 -6.53 18.64 23.09
N ALA A 6 -5.95 17.50 22.77
CA ALA A 6 -5.29 17.29 21.49
C ALA A 6 -6.38 17.44 20.42
N ASP A 7 -6.64 18.67 20.00
CA ASP A 7 -7.56 18.98 18.93
C ASP A 7 -6.93 18.48 17.64
N MET A 8 -7.67 17.63 16.93
CA MET A 8 -7.24 17.12 15.64
C MET A 8 -7.40 18.24 14.60
N ASP A 9 -6.31 18.74 14.04
CA ASP A 9 -6.35 19.68 12.92
C ASP A 9 -6.71 18.92 11.64
N ILE A 10 -8.02 18.83 11.37
CA ILE A 10 -8.57 18.12 10.21
C ILE A 10 -8.06 18.72 8.90
N ASP A 11 -7.93 20.04 8.82
CA ASP A 11 -7.49 20.75 7.61
C ASP A 11 -6.04 20.41 7.27
N VAL A 12 -5.24 19.98 8.25
CA VAL A 12 -3.88 19.46 8.05
C VAL A 12 -3.87 17.96 7.78
N ILE A 13 -4.65 17.17 8.51
CA ILE A 13 -4.58 15.71 8.47
C ILE A 13 -5.27 15.14 7.22
N GLU A 14 -6.39 15.70 6.80
CA GLU A 14 -7.13 15.21 5.65
C GLU A 14 -6.28 15.24 4.36
N PRO A 15 -5.61 16.35 3.99
CA PRO A 15 -4.76 16.37 2.80
C PRO A 15 -3.58 15.38 2.87
N ILE A 16 -3.03 15.15 4.06
CA ILE A 16 -1.95 14.16 4.26
C ILE A 16 -2.48 12.75 3.95
N MET A 17 -3.65 12.39 4.48
CA MET A 17 -4.23 11.06 4.28
C MET A 17 -4.69 10.87 2.82
N GLN A 18 -5.25 11.90 2.19
CA GLN A 18 -5.54 11.91 0.75
C GLN A 18 -4.25 11.68 -0.07
N GLY A 19 -3.15 12.32 0.31
CA GLY A 19 -1.84 12.12 -0.32
C GLY A 19 -1.33 10.67 -0.20
N ILE A 20 -1.52 10.03 0.94
CA ILE A 20 -1.17 8.62 1.15
C ILE A 20 -2.02 7.69 0.26
N VAL A 21 -3.33 7.94 0.15
CA VAL A 21 -4.21 7.18 -0.75
C VAL A 21 -3.81 7.39 -2.21
N ALA A 22 -3.51 8.63 -2.60
CA ALA A 22 -3.05 8.95 -3.95
C ALA A 22 -1.73 8.24 -4.29
N LEU A 23 -0.79 8.18 -3.34
CA LEU A 23 0.45 7.42 -3.49
C LEU A 23 0.18 5.93 -3.70
N ALA A 24 -0.69 5.33 -2.89
CA ALA A 24 -1.06 3.91 -3.05
C ALA A 24 -1.66 3.64 -4.44
N ASN A 25 -2.51 4.54 -4.94
CA ASN A 25 -3.11 4.43 -6.26
C ASN A 25 -2.06 4.53 -7.39
N ALA A 26 -1.14 5.50 -7.30
CA ALA A 26 -0.05 5.66 -8.27
C ALA A 26 0.86 4.43 -8.29
N MET A 27 1.25 3.92 -7.11
CA MET A 27 2.05 2.69 -6.99
C MET A 27 1.31 1.48 -7.60
N SER A 28 -0.01 1.38 -7.39
CA SER A 28 -0.83 0.32 -7.98
C SER A 28 -0.86 0.40 -9.51
N GLU A 29 -1.03 1.60 -10.08
CA GLU A 29 -1.01 1.82 -11.52
C GLU A 29 0.35 1.47 -12.13
N ASP A 30 1.43 1.97 -11.54
CA ASP A 30 2.81 1.68 -11.98
C ASP A 30 3.11 0.18 -11.89
N TRP A 31 2.68 -0.48 -10.83
CA TRP A 31 2.85 -1.92 -10.67
C TRP A 31 2.10 -2.71 -11.75
N GLN A 32 0.85 -2.34 -12.05
CA GLN A 32 0.09 -2.94 -13.14
C GLN A 32 0.73 -2.68 -14.51
N ASN A 33 1.29 -1.49 -14.73
CA ASN A 33 2.03 -1.15 -15.95
C ASN A 33 3.26 -2.04 -16.14
N ILE A 34 4.04 -2.24 -15.08
CA ILE A 34 5.19 -3.14 -15.07
C ILE A 34 4.77 -4.57 -15.38
N GLN A 35 3.71 -5.07 -14.74
CA GLN A 35 3.20 -6.42 -15.00
C GLN A 35 2.77 -6.61 -16.46
N ARG A 36 2.05 -5.64 -17.03
CA ARG A 36 1.67 -5.66 -18.46
C ARG A 36 2.90 -5.67 -19.36
N ALA A 37 3.91 -4.84 -19.07
CA ALA A 37 5.15 -4.80 -19.84
C ALA A 37 5.91 -6.13 -19.79
N ILE A 38 5.98 -6.76 -18.62
CA ILE A 38 6.57 -8.09 -18.45
C ILE A 38 5.83 -9.11 -19.31
N THR A 39 4.51 -9.20 -19.18
CA THR A 39 3.70 -10.14 -19.97
C THR A 39 3.86 -9.93 -21.48
N ALA A 40 3.87 -8.67 -21.93
CA ALA A 40 4.02 -8.34 -23.35
C ALA A 40 5.41 -8.72 -23.92
N ASN A 41 6.46 -8.62 -23.10
CA ASN A 41 7.84 -8.89 -23.50
C ASN A 41 8.31 -10.29 -23.14
N GLU A 42 7.45 -11.11 -22.53
CA GLU A 42 7.73 -12.48 -22.10
C GLU A 42 8.36 -13.37 -23.19
N PRO A 43 7.92 -13.31 -24.46
CA PRO A 43 8.57 -14.07 -25.55
C PRO A 43 10.03 -13.68 -25.78
N GLY A 44 10.39 -12.41 -25.55
CA GLY A 44 11.74 -11.86 -25.75
C GLY A 44 12.74 -12.20 -24.65
N ILE A 45 12.27 -12.66 -23.49
CA ILE A 45 13.11 -13.03 -22.34
C ILE A 45 13.84 -14.36 -22.58
N GLY A 46 13.34 -15.21 -23.48
CA GLY A 46 13.91 -16.52 -23.78
C GLY A 46 13.56 -17.59 -22.73
N GLN A 47 14.16 -18.78 -22.83
CA GLN A 47 13.82 -19.96 -22.01
C GLN A 47 15.03 -20.58 -21.29
N ASP A 48 16.19 -19.90 -21.36
CA ASP A 48 17.43 -20.41 -20.80
C ASP A 48 17.47 -20.27 -19.26
N ARG A 49 18.63 -20.59 -18.68
CA ARG A 49 18.83 -20.50 -17.23
C ARG A 49 18.74 -19.05 -16.71
N LEU A 50 19.17 -18.07 -17.49
CA LEU A 50 19.13 -16.65 -17.11
C LEU A 50 17.70 -16.12 -17.19
N ALA A 51 16.97 -16.48 -18.23
CA ALA A 51 15.55 -16.21 -18.40
C ALA A 51 14.71 -16.78 -17.25
N ARG A 52 15.00 -18.01 -16.82
CA ARG A 52 14.37 -18.61 -15.63
C ARG A 52 14.71 -17.88 -14.33
N ALA A 53 15.95 -17.43 -14.15
CA ALA A 53 16.36 -16.64 -12.99
C ALA A 53 15.76 -15.22 -13.01
N PHE A 54 15.47 -14.67 -14.18
CA PHE A 54 14.77 -13.39 -14.30
C PHE A 54 13.28 -13.54 -13.94
N ARG A 55 12.62 -14.61 -14.41
CA ARG A 55 11.21 -14.92 -14.08
C ARG A 55 10.92 -15.00 -12.60
N THR A 56 11.81 -15.60 -11.80
CA THR A 56 11.60 -15.69 -10.36
C THR A 56 11.37 -14.32 -9.71
N ARG A 57 11.88 -13.23 -10.31
CA ARG A 57 11.79 -11.86 -9.76
C ARG A 57 10.40 -11.23 -9.89
N TYR A 58 9.55 -11.75 -10.77
CA TYR A 58 8.22 -11.18 -11.04
C TYR A 58 7.10 -12.22 -11.12
N ASP A 59 7.38 -13.47 -11.44
CA ASP A 59 6.44 -14.57 -11.20
C ASP A 59 6.33 -14.70 -9.69
N GLY A 60 5.16 -14.39 -9.16
CA GLY A 60 4.93 -14.40 -7.73
C GLY A 60 5.11 -15.84 -7.27
N GLY A 61 6.17 -16.09 -6.50
CA GLY A 61 6.30 -17.34 -5.79
C GLY A 61 5.10 -17.51 -4.85
N THR A 62 4.64 -18.74 -4.70
CA THR A 62 3.63 -19.15 -3.71
C THR A 62 4.13 -19.06 -2.27
N GLU A 63 5.37 -18.61 -2.06
CA GLU A 63 5.99 -18.53 -0.75
C GLU A 63 5.42 -17.34 0.02
N LYS A 64 4.59 -17.68 1.01
CA LYS A 64 4.38 -16.81 2.16
C LYS A 64 5.76 -16.42 2.71
N PRO A 65 6.01 -15.14 3.06
CA PRO A 65 7.31 -14.69 3.59
C PRO A 65 7.83 -15.44 4.82
N THR A 66 7.02 -16.32 5.42
CA THR A 66 7.33 -17.11 6.62
C THR A 66 7.89 -18.50 6.34
N ASP A 67 7.74 -19.03 5.12
CA ASP A 67 8.20 -20.39 4.78
C ASP A 67 9.50 -20.31 3.98
N PHE A 68 10.58 -19.94 4.68
CA PHE A 68 11.94 -20.01 4.14
C PHE A 68 12.37 -21.48 3.99
N ASP A 69 12.35 -22.03 2.76
CA ASP A 69 13.14 -23.22 2.41
C ASP A 69 14.49 -22.79 1.80
N PRO A 70 15.63 -22.95 2.51
CA PRO A 70 16.94 -22.57 2.01
C PRO A 70 17.44 -23.38 0.81
N LYS A 71 16.68 -24.36 0.31
CA LYS A 71 17.01 -25.16 -0.88
C LYS A 71 16.22 -24.77 -2.14
N SER A 72 15.25 -23.86 -2.02
CA SER A 72 14.41 -23.37 -3.13
C SER A 72 14.95 -22.07 -3.71
N HIS A 73 14.53 -21.76 -4.93
CA HIS A 73 14.98 -20.69 -5.82
C HIS A 73 15.22 -19.31 -5.17
N ASP A 74 16.25 -18.60 -5.65
CA ASP A 74 16.58 -17.17 -5.42
C ASP A 74 15.62 -16.39 -4.48
N PRO A 75 15.90 -16.32 -3.16
CA PRO A 75 14.98 -15.78 -2.16
C PRO A 75 14.65 -14.29 -2.34
N GLY A 76 15.43 -13.53 -3.12
CA GLY A 76 15.15 -12.09 -3.38
C GLY A 76 13.99 -11.84 -4.33
N ALA A 77 13.48 -12.91 -4.96
CA ALA A 77 12.66 -12.81 -6.14
C ALA A 77 11.15 -12.73 -5.83
N ALA A 78 10.65 -13.58 -4.93
CA ALA A 78 9.32 -13.46 -4.35
C ALA A 78 9.17 -12.18 -3.49
N VAL A 79 10.26 -11.73 -2.85
CA VAL A 79 10.29 -10.54 -1.99
C VAL A 79 9.90 -9.27 -2.76
N THR A 80 10.28 -9.13 -4.02
CA THR A 80 10.04 -7.89 -4.79
C THR A 80 8.55 -7.71 -5.12
N ARG A 81 7.91 -8.74 -5.70
CA ARG A 81 6.47 -8.70 -6.02
C ARG A 81 5.58 -8.66 -4.78
N ASN A 82 5.93 -9.45 -3.75
CA ASN A 82 5.17 -9.47 -2.50
C ASN A 82 5.33 -8.15 -1.74
N GLY A 83 6.55 -7.59 -1.70
CA GLY A 83 6.84 -6.30 -1.07
C GLY A 83 6.12 -5.14 -1.75
N ALA A 84 6.09 -5.09 -3.09
CA ALA A 84 5.33 -4.08 -3.82
C ALA A 84 3.83 -4.16 -3.51
N SER A 85 3.26 -5.37 -3.55
CA SER A 85 1.83 -5.58 -3.28
C SER A 85 1.46 -5.27 -1.83
N GLN A 86 2.32 -5.63 -0.88
CA GLN A 86 2.13 -5.30 0.55
C GLN A 86 2.21 -3.80 0.79
N ALA A 87 3.21 -3.11 0.24
CA ALA A 87 3.35 -1.66 0.38
C ALA A 87 2.12 -0.91 -0.18
N ILE A 88 1.61 -1.31 -1.35
CA ILE A 88 0.37 -0.74 -1.92
C ILE A 88 -0.81 -0.94 -0.96
N ALA A 89 -0.98 -2.15 -0.43
CA ALA A 89 -2.05 -2.46 0.51
C ALA A 89 -1.93 -1.67 1.83
N ASP A 90 -0.71 -1.55 2.36
CA ASP A 90 -0.42 -0.87 3.62
C ASP A 90 -0.67 0.64 3.51
N PHE A 91 -0.20 1.28 2.43
CA PHE A 91 -0.48 2.69 2.17
C PHE A 91 -1.98 2.92 1.93
N GLY A 92 -2.63 2.07 1.12
CA GLY A 92 -4.07 2.18 0.87
C GLY A 92 -4.89 2.02 2.15
N SER A 93 -4.55 1.04 3.00
CA SER A 93 -5.24 0.81 4.27
C SER A 93 -5.00 1.95 5.27
N SER A 94 -3.76 2.41 5.41
CA SER A 94 -3.40 3.49 6.33
C SER A 94 -4.06 4.81 5.95
N GLY A 95 -4.02 5.17 4.66
CA GLY A 95 -4.66 6.39 4.16
C GLY A 95 -6.18 6.36 4.34
N ASN A 96 -6.84 5.26 3.97
CA ASN A 96 -8.28 5.11 4.16
C ASN A 96 -8.69 5.09 5.65
N GLY A 97 -7.89 4.44 6.50
CA GLY A 97 -8.10 4.45 7.94
C GLY A 97 -7.98 5.84 8.55
N GLY A 98 -6.99 6.63 8.09
CA GLY A 98 -6.83 8.03 8.48
C GLY A 98 -8.00 8.91 8.03
N LEU A 99 -8.47 8.76 6.79
CA LEU A 99 -9.65 9.48 6.29
C LEU A 99 -10.92 9.13 7.07
N ALA A 100 -11.11 7.85 7.40
CA ALA A 100 -12.22 7.42 8.24
C ALA A 100 -12.15 8.06 9.64
N ALA A 101 -10.95 8.14 10.24
CA ALA A 101 -10.74 8.80 11.53
C ALA A 101 -11.08 10.31 11.48
N VAL A 102 -10.66 11.00 10.41
CA VAL A 102 -11.02 12.40 10.16
C VAL A 102 -12.53 12.60 10.12
N GLN A 103 -13.24 11.75 9.36
CA GLN A 103 -14.70 11.83 9.24
C GLN A 103 -15.41 11.62 10.59
N VAL A 104 -14.93 10.66 11.38
CA VAL A 104 -15.47 10.40 12.73
C VAL A 104 -15.23 11.60 13.64
N TYR A 105 -14.04 12.21 13.60
CA TYR A 105 -13.73 13.40 14.39
C TYR A 105 -14.62 14.59 14.02
N ALA A 106 -14.75 14.89 12.72
CA ALA A 106 -15.58 15.98 12.22
C ALA A 106 -17.05 15.82 12.63
N ALA A 107 -17.58 14.59 12.55
CA ALA A 107 -18.94 14.29 12.99
C ALA A 107 -19.13 14.49 14.51
N ALA A 108 -18.12 14.09 15.30
CA ALA A 108 -18.15 14.28 16.76
C ALA A 108 -18.09 15.76 17.15
N ASP A 109 -17.25 16.56 16.48
CA ASP A 109 -17.15 18.00 16.70
C ASP A 109 -18.44 18.73 16.33
N GLN A 110 -19.04 18.38 15.18
CA GLN A 110 -20.33 18.93 14.77
C GLN A 110 -21.46 18.57 15.75
N ALA A 111 -21.48 17.33 16.25
CA ALA A 111 -22.45 16.91 17.25
C ALA A 111 -22.28 17.68 18.57
N ALA A 112 -21.04 17.92 19.00
CA ALA A 112 -20.74 18.72 20.18
C ALA A 112 -21.19 20.18 20.01
N ALA A 113 -20.91 20.79 18.86
CA ALA A 113 -21.34 22.15 18.54
C ALA A 113 -22.88 22.30 18.56
N ASN A 114 -23.61 21.32 18.05
CA ASN A 114 -25.08 21.32 18.04
C ASN A 114 -25.71 21.06 19.42
N GLY A 115 -24.97 20.48 20.37
CA GLY A 115 -25.43 20.18 21.73
C GLY A 115 -25.49 21.39 22.66
N PHE A 116 -24.94 22.54 22.26
CA PHE A 116 -25.00 23.80 23.00
C PHE A 116 -25.82 24.84 22.23
N PRO A 117 -27.17 24.78 22.27
CA PRO A 117 -28.01 25.80 21.67
C PRO A 117 -27.79 27.16 22.36
N ARG A 118 -27.66 28.22 21.55
CA ARG A 118 -27.57 29.61 22.01
C ARG A 118 -28.89 30.12 22.56
#